data_AF-A0A182SND3-F1
#
_entry.id   AF-A0A182SND3-F1
#
_cell.length_a   1.000
_cell.length_b   1.000
_cell.length_c   1.000
_cell.angle_alpha   90.00
_cell.angle_beta   90.00
_cell.angle_gamma   90.00
#
_symmetry.space_group_name_H-M   'P 1'
#
loop_
_entity.id
_entity.type
_entity.pdbx_description
1 polymer ?
#
loop_
_entity_poly.entity_id
_entity_poly.type
_entity_poly.pdbx_seq_one_letter_code
_entity_poly.pdbx_strand_id
1 'polypeptide(L)'
;MWQMVYLFIAPEKVYRNFNYRKQTKSQFARDDPAFLVLLVGCLCGRIMENLKMYQMYKTLNCFFLLVTSIGFAWVLSLGFVQTILFTLYVVFVDCIFCGMIVATMLWLIANRYFRDRNSDFDMEWGYAFDVHLNAFFPPLILLHFIQLFFYHPLISRDWFVSTFIGNTIWLLALGYYIYITFLGYNVVPALKNTRIILVTLPLLCLFYVMTLIIGWNLSVSLMYYYHYRVL
;
A
#
# COMPACT_ATOMS: atom_id res chain seq x y z
N MET A 1 13.83 -2.24 -9.52
CA MET A 1 12.93 -1.52 -10.44
C MET A 1 11.98 -2.46 -11.17
N TRP A 2 12.44 -3.51 -11.85
CA TRP A 2 11.58 -4.43 -12.61
C TRP A 2 10.39 -5.02 -11.83
N GLN A 3 10.55 -5.39 -10.55
CA GLN A 3 9.44 -5.91 -9.74
C GLN A 3 8.31 -4.90 -9.54
N MET A 4 8.61 -3.61 -9.43
CA MET A 4 7.60 -2.56 -9.22
C MET A 4 6.80 -2.26 -10.48
N VAL A 5 7.50 -2.21 -11.62
CA VAL A 5 6.85 -2.11 -12.94
C VAL A 5 5.95 -3.33 -13.15
N TYR A 6 6.39 -4.52 -12.74
CA TYR A 6 5.55 -5.70 -12.79
C TYR A 6 4.38 -5.66 -11.80
N LEU A 7 4.46 -5.01 -10.63
CA LEU A 7 3.27 -4.86 -9.77
C LEU A 7 2.14 -4.09 -10.47
N PHE A 8 2.46 -3.17 -11.39
CA PHE A 8 1.48 -2.48 -12.23
C PHE A 8 1.09 -3.26 -13.48
N ILE A 9 2.07 -3.82 -14.20
CA ILE A 9 1.86 -4.40 -15.54
C ILE A 9 1.48 -5.90 -15.49
N ALA A 10 2.12 -6.66 -14.60
CA ALA A 10 1.96 -8.12 -14.52
C ALA A 10 2.34 -8.64 -13.12
N PRO A 11 1.51 -8.39 -12.08
CA PRO A 11 1.89 -8.66 -10.69
C PRO A 11 2.13 -10.16 -10.45
N GLU A 12 1.52 -11.04 -11.25
CA GLU A 12 1.71 -12.50 -11.20
C GLU A 12 3.19 -12.92 -11.32
N LYS A 13 3.96 -12.20 -12.14
CA LYS A 13 5.39 -12.47 -12.32
C LYS A 13 6.19 -12.24 -11.03
N VAL A 14 5.80 -11.26 -10.22
CA VAL A 14 6.46 -10.95 -8.95
C VAL A 14 6.22 -12.07 -7.96
N TYR A 15 4.98 -12.57 -7.91
CA TYR A 15 4.57 -13.60 -6.97
C TYR A 15 5.13 -14.99 -7.29
N ARG A 16 5.41 -15.28 -8.57
CA ARG A 16 6.15 -16.50 -8.96
C ARG A 16 7.51 -16.62 -8.26
N ASN A 17 8.19 -15.50 -7.97
CA ASN A 17 9.48 -15.51 -7.27
C ASN A 17 9.35 -15.96 -5.81
N PHE A 18 8.21 -15.77 -5.17
CA PHE A 18 7.98 -16.25 -3.81
C PHE A 18 7.83 -17.77 -3.77
N ASN A 19 7.19 -18.38 -4.77
CA ASN A 19 7.13 -19.83 -4.91
C ASN A 19 8.51 -20.46 -5.05
N TYR A 20 9.40 -19.86 -5.84
CA TYR A 20 10.78 -20.33 -5.96
C TYR A 20 11.56 -20.25 -4.65
N ARG A 21 11.32 -19.21 -3.82
CA ARG A 21 11.93 -19.12 -2.49
C ARG A 21 11.42 -20.18 -1.53
N LYS A 22 10.13 -20.49 -1.56
CA LYS A 22 9.58 -21.58 -0.74
C LYS A 22 10.23 -22.92 -1.08
N GLN A 23 10.46 -23.19 -2.36
CA GLN A 23 11.11 -24.44 -2.81
C GLN A 23 12.59 -24.53 -2.39
N THR A 24 13.29 -23.40 -2.30
CA THR A 24 14.74 -23.37 -2.02
C THR A 24 15.10 -23.15 -0.55
N LYS A 25 14.26 -22.42 0.20
CA LYS A 25 14.52 -22.00 1.59
C LYS A 25 13.40 -22.35 2.58
N SER A 26 12.39 -23.12 2.16
CA SER A 26 11.25 -23.56 2.97
C SER A 26 10.47 -22.45 3.72
N GLN A 27 10.58 -21.19 3.31
CA GLN A 27 9.89 -20.03 3.91
C GLN A 27 9.29 -19.10 2.85
N PHE A 28 8.24 -18.36 3.22
CA PHE A 28 7.59 -17.37 2.33
C PHE A 28 8.01 -15.94 2.63
N ALA A 29 8.19 -15.61 3.91
CA ALA A 29 8.74 -14.33 4.34
C ALA A 29 10.20 -14.21 3.91
N ARG A 30 10.70 -12.98 3.97
CA ARG A 30 12.10 -12.69 3.70
C ARG A 30 12.88 -12.74 5.02
N ASP A 31 14.12 -13.20 4.91
CA ASP A 31 15.07 -13.32 6.02
C ASP A 31 15.48 -11.98 6.65
N ASP A 32 15.28 -10.86 5.95
CA ASP A 32 15.91 -9.59 6.32
C ASP A 32 14.90 -8.58 6.94
N PRO A 33 15.16 -8.02 8.15
CA PRO A 33 14.42 -6.90 8.74
C PRO A 33 14.66 -5.57 8.00
N ALA A 34 15.11 -5.65 6.74
CA ALA A 34 15.56 -4.58 5.87
C ALA A 34 14.63 -3.36 5.84
N PHE A 35 13.32 -3.54 6.00
CA PHE A 35 12.36 -2.43 6.03
C PHE A 35 12.52 -1.54 7.29
N LEU A 36 12.65 -2.13 8.47
CA LEU A 36 12.87 -1.40 9.73
C LEU A 36 14.24 -0.72 9.73
N VAL A 37 15.26 -1.42 9.23
CA VAL A 37 16.63 -0.89 9.10
C VAL A 37 16.69 0.24 8.08
N LEU A 38 15.92 0.17 6.98
CA LEU A 38 15.83 1.22 5.96
C LEU A 38 15.05 2.44 6.42
N LEU A 39 14.02 2.27 7.23
CA LEU A 39 13.27 3.41 7.78
C LEU A 39 14.18 4.30 8.64
N VAL A 40 15.02 3.66 9.45
CA VAL A 40 16.03 4.32 10.29
C VAL A 40 17.20 4.82 9.43
N GLY A 41 17.61 4.05 8.41
CA GLY A 41 18.71 4.39 7.50
C GLY A 41 18.40 5.50 6.49
N CYS A 42 17.15 5.67 6.04
CA CYS A 42 16.76 6.75 5.13
C CYS A 42 16.82 8.15 5.77
N LEU A 43 16.79 8.25 7.10
CA LEU A 43 17.06 9.49 7.84
C LEU A 43 18.57 9.75 8.02
N CYS A 44 19.41 8.73 7.84
CA CYS A 44 20.86 8.79 8.02
C CYS A 44 21.55 8.34 6.73
N GLY A 45 21.56 9.21 5.71
CA GLY A 45 21.84 8.93 4.30
C GLY A 45 23.26 8.46 3.94
N ARG A 46 23.91 7.60 4.74
CA ARG A 46 25.29 7.15 4.47
C ARG A 46 25.59 5.66 4.66
N ILE A 47 24.61 4.81 4.99
CA ILE A 47 24.88 3.39 5.28
C ILE A 47 24.03 2.48 4.38
N MET A 48 24.31 2.40 3.07
CA MET A 48 23.77 1.29 2.28
C MET A 48 24.41 1.10 0.88
N GLU A 49 25.72 0.87 0.81
CA GLU A 49 26.38 0.55 -0.47
C GLU A 49 26.39 -0.94 -0.83
N ASN A 50 25.98 -1.88 0.03
CA ASN A 50 26.37 -3.29 -0.16
C ASN A 50 25.29 -4.39 -0.17
N LEU A 51 23.98 -4.12 -0.36
CA LEU A 51 23.00 -5.21 -0.51
C LEU A 51 22.08 -5.13 -1.74
N LYS A 52 22.10 -6.26 -2.46
CA LYS A 52 21.59 -6.56 -3.81
C LYS A 52 20.10 -6.24 -3.99
N MET A 53 19.77 -5.78 -5.21
CA MET A 53 18.49 -5.64 -5.95
C MET A 53 17.12 -5.66 -5.22
N TYR A 54 16.96 -6.53 -4.22
CA TYR A 54 15.80 -6.62 -3.33
C TYR A 54 15.80 -5.58 -2.19
N GLN A 55 16.93 -5.03 -1.77
CA GLN A 55 16.91 -3.92 -0.80
C GLN A 55 16.29 -2.65 -1.44
N MET A 56 16.52 -2.47 -2.75
CA MET A 56 16.21 -1.26 -3.52
C MET A 56 14.72 -0.94 -3.66
N TYR A 57 13.82 -1.93 -3.67
CA TYR A 57 12.39 -1.66 -3.90
C TYR A 57 11.67 -1.19 -2.63
N LYS A 58 12.09 -1.64 -1.43
CA LYS A 58 11.59 -1.07 -0.17
C LYS A 58 12.17 0.33 0.08
N THR A 59 13.44 0.55 -0.24
CA THR A 59 14.06 1.90 -0.26
C THR A 59 13.30 2.86 -1.16
N LEU A 60 12.82 2.37 -2.30
CA LEU A 60 12.08 3.18 -3.27
C LEU A 60 10.70 3.59 -2.74
N ASN A 61 9.98 2.72 -2.00
CA ASN A 61 8.72 3.11 -1.35
C ASN A 61 8.94 4.23 -0.32
N CYS A 62 9.97 4.10 0.53
CA CYS A 62 10.32 5.15 1.49
C CYS A 62 10.72 6.45 0.77
N PHE A 63 11.49 6.36 -0.31
CA PHE A 63 11.85 7.53 -1.12
C PHE A 63 10.62 8.20 -1.75
N PHE A 64 9.72 7.43 -2.38
CA PHE A 64 8.47 7.96 -2.91
C PHE A 64 7.60 8.58 -1.82
N LEU A 65 7.49 7.94 -0.66
CA LEU A 65 6.76 8.49 0.49
C LEU A 65 7.33 9.82 0.95
N LEU A 66 8.66 9.98 1.01
CA LEU A 66 9.30 11.25 1.36
C LEU A 66 9.01 12.33 0.31
N VAL A 67 9.18 12.00 -0.98
CA VAL A 67 8.93 12.93 -2.09
C VAL A 67 7.46 13.35 -2.14
N THR A 68 6.52 12.41 -1.98
CA THR A 68 5.10 12.73 -1.99
C THR A 68 4.66 13.47 -0.74
N SER A 69 5.29 13.22 0.43
CA SER A 69 5.00 13.99 1.65
C SER A 69 5.39 15.46 1.51
N ILE A 70 6.52 15.75 0.85
CA ILE A 70 6.90 17.12 0.49
C ILE A 70 5.88 17.72 -0.49
N GLY A 71 5.43 16.94 -1.47
CA GLY A 71 4.38 17.37 -2.40
C GLY A 71 3.06 17.74 -1.69
N PHE A 72 2.62 16.92 -0.74
CA PHE A 72 1.45 17.21 0.09
C PHE A 72 1.65 18.46 0.93
N ALA A 73 2.82 18.63 1.54
CA ALA A 73 3.12 19.83 2.30
C ALA A 73 3.06 21.10 1.44
N TRP A 74 3.51 21.03 0.20
CA TRP A 74 3.37 22.14 -0.75
C TRP A 74 1.89 22.39 -1.11
N VAL A 75 1.13 21.35 -1.45
CA VAL A 75 -0.30 21.49 -1.80
C VAL A 75 -1.14 22.02 -0.64
N LEU A 76 -0.82 21.61 0.60
CA LEU A 76 -1.47 22.06 1.83
C LEU A 76 -0.90 23.37 2.40
N SER A 77 0.13 23.96 1.77
CA SER A 77 0.80 25.18 2.23
C SER A 77 1.31 25.11 3.68
N LEU A 78 1.87 23.97 4.06
CA LEU A 78 2.39 23.72 5.41
C LEU A 78 3.76 24.38 5.65
N GLY A 79 4.01 24.82 6.88
CA GLY A 79 5.33 25.31 7.31
C GLY A 79 6.39 24.20 7.39
N PHE A 80 7.65 24.56 7.63
CA PHE A 80 8.77 23.59 7.68
C PHE A 80 8.59 22.53 8.78
N VAL A 81 8.27 22.95 10.00
CA VAL A 81 8.04 22.03 11.14
C VAL A 81 6.84 21.13 10.88
N GLN A 82 5.76 21.71 10.35
CA GLN A 82 4.55 21.02 9.95
C GLN A 82 4.83 19.95 8.87
N THR A 83 5.68 20.26 7.90
CA THR A 83 6.12 19.33 6.86
C THR A 83 6.85 18.11 7.45
N ILE A 84 7.73 18.33 8.43
CA ILE A 84 8.43 17.24 9.12
C ILE A 84 7.44 16.37 9.90
N LEU A 85 6.55 16.98 10.68
CA LEU A 85 5.53 16.26 11.47
C LEU A 85 4.60 15.46 10.56
N PHE A 86 4.15 16.05 9.45
CA PHE A 86 3.34 15.38 8.44
C PHE A 86 4.06 14.17 7.84
N THR A 87 5.32 14.34 7.45
CA THR A 87 6.13 13.26 6.88
C THR A 87 6.29 12.11 7.87
N LEU A 88 6.58 12.41 9.14
CA LEU A 88 6.65 11.39 10.19
C LEU A 88 5.30 10.69 10.39
N TYR A 89 4.19 11.43 10.36
CA TYR A 89 2.86 10.86 10.49
C TYR A 89 2.54 9.87 9.36
N VAL A 90 2.72 10.27 8.10
CA VAL A 90 2.44 9.41 6.94
C VAL A 90 3.31 8.14 6.97
N VAL A 91 4.57 8.26 7.38
CA VAL A 91 5.50 7.13 7.42
C VAL A 91 5.19 6.18 8.59
N PHE A 92 5.09 6.70 9.81
CA PHE A 92 4.94 5.86 11.00
C PHE A 92 3.50 5.42 11.25
N VAL A 93 2.53 6.30 11.02
CA VAL A 93 1.12 6.02 11.29
C VAL A 93 0.47 5.36 10.08
N ASP A 94 0.44 6.04 8.93
CA ASP A 94 -0.33 5.56 7.77
C ASP A 94 0.31 4.33 7.11
N CYS A 95 1.64 4.27 7.00
CA CYS A 95 2.32 3.14 6.37
C CYS A 95 2.61 2.01 7.37
N ILE A 96 3.28 2.30 8.49
CA ILE A 96 3.74 1.24 9.41
C ILE A 96 2.63 0.77 10.35
N PHE A 97 2.05 1.68 11.13
CA PHE A 97 1.07 1.29 12.14
C PHE A 97 -0.20 0.70 11.54
N CYS A 98 -0.82 1.40 10.59
CA CYS A 98 -1.96 0.87 9.85
C CYS A 98 -1.59 -0.43 9.10
N GLY A 99 -0.38 -0.51 8.54
CA GLY A 99 0.09 -1.72 7.87
C GLY A 99 0.24 -2.93 8.79
N MET A 100 0.75 -2.74 10.01
CA MET A 100 0.82 -3.80 11.03
C MET A 100 -0.56 -4.28 11.45
N ILE A 101 -1.53 -3.37 11.60
CA ILE A 101 -2.92 -3.72 11.92
C ILE A 101 -3.53 -4.55 10.79
N VAL A 102 -3.44 -4.07 9.55
CA VAL A 102 -4.01 -4.76 8.39
C VAL A 102 -3.34 -6.12 8.16
N ALA A 103 -2.02 -6.20 8.28
CA ALA A 103 -1.28 -7.46 8.18
C ALA A 103 -1.70 -8.46 9.26
N THR A 104 -1.86 -8.00 10.51
CA THR A 104 -2.31 -8.85 11.61
C THR A 104 -3.73 -9.35 11.40
N MET A 105 -4.65 -8.49 10.98
CA MET A 105 -6.03 -8.88 10.68
C MET A 105 -6.09 -9.90 9.54
N LEU A 106 -5.40 -9.64 8.42
CA LEU A 106 -5.40 -10.56 7.28
C LEU A 106 -4.69 -11.88 7.59
N TRP A 107 -3.61 -11.85 8.38
CA TRP A 107 -2.93 -13.05 8.87
C TRP A 107 -3.85 -13.92 9.74
N LEU A 108 -4.58 -13.30 10.68
CA LEU A 108 -5.57 -14.01 11.50
C LEU A 108 -6.69 -14.62 10.64
N ILE A 109 -7.24 -13.85 9.71
CA ILE A 109 -8.29 -14.33 8.79
C ILE A 109 -7.76 -15.48 7.93
N ALA A 110 -6.55 -15.36 7.39
CA ALA A 110 -5.97 -16.38 6.52
C ALA A 110 -5.74 -17.71 7.27
N ASN A 111 -5.13 -17.66 8.45
CA ASN A 111 -4.88 -18.87 9.23
C ASN A 111 -6.17 -19.48 9.81
N ARG A 112 -7.20 -18.66 10.09
CA ARG A 112 -8.48 -19.14 10.63
C ARG A 112 -9.41 -19.70 9.56
N TYR A 113 -9.53 -19.05 8.41
CA TYR A 113 -10.56 -19.33 7.42
C TYR A 113 -10.04 -19.89 6.09
N PHE A 114 -8.81 -19.55 5.69
CA PHE A 114 -8.26 -19.97 4.40
C PHE A 114 -7.34 -21.18 4.53
N ARG A 115 -6.80 -21.47 5.73
CA ARG A 115 -5.87 -22.59 5.92
C ARG A 115 -6.52 -23.94 5.62
N ASP A 116 -5.82 -24.76 4.83
CA ASP A 116 -6.16 -26.16 4.65
C ASP A 116 -6.00 -26.90 5.99
N ARG A 117 -6.92 -27.81 6.33
CA ARG A 117 -6.84 -28.57 7.58
C ARG A 117 -5.70 -29.58 7.56
N ASN A 118 -5.29 -29.99 6.37
CA ASN A 118 -4.25 -30.99 6.15
C ASN A 118 -2.85 -30.40 5.95
N SER A 119 -2.70 -29.07 6.00
CA SER A 119 -1.37 -28.44 5.86
C SER A 119 -0.70 -28.28 7.23
N ASP A 120 0.49 -28.83 7.38
CA ASP A 120 1.29 -28.75 8.61
C ASP A 120 1.97 -27.38 8.84
N PHE A 121 1.87 -26.47 7.86
CA PHE A 121 2.56 -25.18 7.89
C PHE A 121 1.58 -24.01 7.94
N ASP A 122 1.80 -23.13 8.90
CA ASP A 122 1.06 -21.88 9.04
C ASP A 122 1.61 -20.78 8.14
N MET A 123 0.75 -19.84 7.76
CA MET A 123 1.19 -18.63 7.09
C MET A 123 1.97 -17.76 8.09
N GLU A 124 3.16 -17.34 7.70
CA GLU A 124 4.02 -16.44 8.48
C GLU A 124 3.44 -15.01 8.51
N TRP A 125 3.41 -14.38 9.68
CA TRP A 125 2.96 -12.97 9.81
C TRP A 125 3.83 -12.01 8.98
N GLY A 126 5.14 -12.26 8.94
CA GLY A 126 6.07 -11.46 8.12
C GLY A 126 5.72 -11.49 6.64
N TYR A 127 5.15 -12.59 6.14
CA TYR A 127 4.66 -12.68 4.77
C TYR A 127 3.39 -11.83 4.57
N ALA A 128 2.45 -11.83 5.52
CA ALA A 128 1.24 -11.00 5.47
C ALA A 128 1.59 -9.50 5.41
N PHE A 129 2.57 -9.06 6.20
CA PHE A 129 3.07 -7.69 6.18
C PHE A 129 3.80 -7.35 4.87
N ASP A 130 4.59 -8.28 4.33
CA ASP A 130 5.21 -8.12 3.02
C ASP A 130 4.18 -7.97 1.89
N VAL A 131 3.07 -8.71 1.94
CA VAL A 131 1.96 -8.58 0.98
C VAL A 131 1.31 -7.20 1.10
N HIS A 132 1.05 -6.72 2.33
CA HIS A 132 0.52 -5.37 2.56
C HIS A 132 1.43 -4.30 1.92
N LEU A 133 2.75 -4.34 2.17
CA LEU A 133 3.68 -3.37 1.61
C LEU A 133 3.74 -3.40 0.08
N ASN A 134 3.60 -4.57 -0.55
CA ASN A 134 3.53 -4.67 -2.01
C ASN A 134 2.19 -4.12 -2.55
N ALA A 135 1.08 -4.39 -1.86
CA ALA A 135 -0.25 -3.91 -2.22
C ALA A 135 -0.43 -2.41 -2.00
N PHE A 136 0.31 -1.81 -1.07
CA PHE A 136 0.29 -0.37 -0.79
C PHE A 136 0.92 0.49 -1.89
N PHE A 137 1.75 -0.10 -2.76
CA PHE A 137 2.48 0.65 -3.78
C PHE A 137 1.58 1.29 -4.86
N PRO A 138 0.58 0.62 -5.46
CA PRO A 138 -0.32 1.30 -6.38
C PRO A 138 -1.15 2.44 -5.76
N PRO A 139 -1.76 2.30 -4.56
CA PRO A 139 -2.35 3.44 -3.86
C PRO A 139 -1.39 4.60 -3.64
N LEU A 140 -0.13 4.34 -3.31
CA LEU A 140 0.89 5.37 -3.16
C LEU A 140 1.04 6.18 -4.46
N ILE A 141 1.22 5.51 -5.60
CA ILE A 141 1.36 6.22 -6.89
C ILE A 141 0.07 6.92 -7.31
N LEU A 142 -1.08 6.27 -7.18
CA LEU A 142 -2.35 6.83 -7.64
C LEU A 142 -2.80 8.01 -6.77
N LEU A 143 -2.78 7.85 -5.45
CA LEU A 143 -3.32 8.85 -4.51
C LEU A 143 -2.29 9.88 -4.06
N HIS A 144 -1.02 9.50 -3.93
CA HIS A 144 0.00 10.43 -3.40
C HIS A 144 0.82 11.12 -4.50
N PHE A 145 0.87 10.55 -5.71
CA PHE A 145 1.59 11.15 -6.83
C PHE A 145 0.64 11.71 -7.90
N ILE A 146 -0.17 10.85 -8.54
CA ILE A 146 -1.06 11.26 -9.64
C ILE A 146 -2.14 12.23 -9.15
N GLN A 147 -2.89 11.85 -8.12
CA GLN A 147 -3.99 12.66 -7.59
C GLN A 147 -3.52 14.05 -7.14
N LEU A 148 -2.32 14.12 -6.54
CA LEU A 148 -1.75 15.37 -6.02
C LEU A 148 -1.54 16.41 -7.14
N PHE A 149 -1.06 15.98 -8.31
CA PHE A 149 -0.85 16.87 -9.46
C PHE A 149 -2.15 17.48 -9.99
N PHE A 150 -3.26 16.73 -9.92
CA PHE A 150 -4.57 17.16 -10.37
C PHE A 150 -5.45 17.77 -9.26
N TYR A 151 -4.94 17.87 -8.02
CA TYR A 151 -5.74 18.28 -6.88
C TYR A 151 -6.32 19.70 -7.04
N HIS A 152 -5.45 20.71 -7.13
CA HIS A 152 -5.83 22.11 -7.30
C HIS A 152 -6.56 22.44 -8.61
N PRO A 153 -6.12 21.95 -9.79
CA PRO A 153 -6.79 22.32 -11.04
C PRO A 153 -8.17 21.68 -11.19
N LEU A 154 -8.36 20.44 -10.70
CA LEU A 154 -9.51 19.62 -11.04
C LEU A 154 -10.27 19.07 -9.83
N ILE A 155 -9.59 18.39 -8.90
CA ILE A 155 -10.26 17.57 -7.87
C ILE A 155 -10.86 18.42 -6.74
N SER A 156 -10.29 19.59 -6.45
CA SER A 156 -10.76 20.49 -5.38
C SER A 156 -12.02 21.28 -5.74
N ARG A 157 -12.52 21.19 -6.98
CA ARG A 157 -13.73 21.91 -7.41
C ARG A 157 -15.00 21.18 -6.97
N ASP A 158 -16.07 21.93 -6.73
CA ASP A 158 -17.37 21.40 -6.28
C ASP A 158 -18.21 20.76 -7.41
N TRP A 159 -17.58 20.45 -8.54
CA TRP A 159 -18.28 19.87 -9.69
C TRP A 159 -18.41 18.36 -9.56
N PHE A 160 -19.50 17.81 -10.10
CA PHE A 160 -19.68 16.36 -10.19
C PHE A 160 -18.49 15.66 -10.88
N VAL A 161 -17.93 16.28 -11.92
CA VAL A 161 -16.77 15.77 -12.66
C VAL A 161 -15.55 15.61 -11.74
N SER A 162 -15.33 16.54 -10.83
CA SER A 162 -14.23 16.50 -9.85
C SER A 162 -14.39 15.35 -8.87
N THR A 163 -15.60 15.16 -8.33
CA THR A 163 -15.95 14.01 -7.48
C THR A 163 -15.83 12.70 -8.24
N PHE A 164 -16.31 12.64 -9.48
CA PHE A 164 -16.23 11.44 -10.32
C PHE A 164 -14.78 11.03 -10.59
N ILE A 165 -13.93 11.96 -11.03
CA ILE A 165 -12.52 11.68 -11.33
C ILE A 165 -11.75 11.34 -10.05
N GLY A 166 -11.90 12.13 -8.98
CA GLY A 166 -11.25 11.86 -7.70
C GLY A 166 -11.62 10.49 -7.14
N ASN A 167 -12.93 10.18 -7.07
CA ASN A 167 -13.38 8.89 -6.56
C ASN A 167 -13.03 7.73 -7.48
N THR A 168 -12.90 7.94 -8.81
CA THR A 168 -12.40 6.91 -9.73
C THR A 168 -10.94 6.55 -9.44
N ILE A 169 -10.10 7.54 -9.13
CA ILE A 169 -8.71 7.29 -8.72
C ILE A 169 -8.68 6.48 -7.42
N TRP A 170 -9.54 6.78 -6.46
CA TRP A 170 -9.72 5.97 -5.23
C TRP A 170 -10.18 4.55 -5.50
N LEU A 171 -11.17 4.37 -6.37
CA LEU A 171 -11.65 3.05 -6.78
C LEU A 171 -10.52 2.22 -7.39
N LEU A 172 -9.73 2.80 -8.30
CA LEU A 172 -8.58 2.13 -8.91
C LEU A 172 -7.50 1.81 -7.86
N ALA A 173 -7.16 2.76 -6.99
CA ALA A 173 -6.16 2.57 -5.94
C ALA A 173 -6.52 1.40 -5.01
N LEU A 174 -7.72 1.42 -4.45
CA LEU A 174 -8.20 0.38 -3.54
C LEU A 174 -8.45 -0.94 -4.28
N GLY A 175 -8.90 -0.89 -5.54
CA GLY A 175 -9.05 -2.08 -6.37
C GLY A 175 -7.73 -2.80 -6.63
N TYR A 176 -6.67 -2.06 -6.98
CA TYR A 176 -5.32 -2.61 -7.12
C TYR A 176 -4.79 -3.16 -5.80
N TYR A 177 -5.02 -2.47 -4.68
CA TYR A 177 -4.63 -2.95 -3.36
C TYR A 177 -5.26 -4.31 -3.05
N ILE A 178 -6.58 -4.45 -3.26
CA ILE A 178 -7.29 -5.72 -3.04
C ILE A 178 -6.78 -6.82 -3.98
N TYR A 179 -6.57 -6.51 -5.26
CA TYR A 179 -6.12 -7.49 -6.25
C TYR A 179 -4.71 -8.02 -5.95
N ILE A 180 -3.76 -7.13 -5.64
CA ILE A 180 -2.40 -7.54 -5.26
C ILE A 180 -2.40 -8.31 -3.94
N THR A 181 -3.24 -7.91 -2.98
CA THR A 181 -3.43 -8.67 -1.75
C THR A 181 -3.91 -10.08 -2.08
N PHE A 182 -5.00 -10.25 -2.83
CA PHE A 182 -5.48 -11.56 -3.26
C PHE A 182 -4.38 -12.42 -3.88
N LEU A 183 -3.64 -11.84 -4.83
CA LEU A 183 -2.60 -12.56 -5.55
C LEU A 183 -1.48 -13.04 -4.61
N GLY A 184 -1.11 -12.24 -3.60
CA GLY A 184 -0.15 -12.67 -2.59
C GLY A 184 -0.63 -13.86 -1.78
N TYR A 185 -1.85 -13.82 -1.27
CA TYR A 185 -2.37 -14.95 -0.49
C TYR A 185 -2.59 -16.20 -1.35
N ASN A 186 -2.97 -16.04 -2.62
CA ASN A 186 -3.21 -17.15 -3.56
C ASN A 186 -1.95 -17.98 -3.89
N VAL A 187 -0.77 -17.43 -3.63
CA VAL A 187 0.52 -18.09 -3.90
C VAL A 187 0.88 -19.07 -2.80
N VAL A 188 0.33 -18.90 -1.60
CA VAL A 188 0.59 -19.76 -0.45
C VAL A 188 -0.21 -21.07 -0.61
N PRO A 189 0.44 -22.22 -0.82
CA PRO A 189 -0.25 -23.49 -1.09
C PRO A 189 -1.13 -23.98 0.07
N ALA A 190 -0.78 -23.60 1.30
CA ALA A 190 -1.52 -23.91 2.51
C ALA A 190 -2.87 -23.15 2.59
N LEU A 191 -3.06 -22.10 1.79
CA LEU A 191 -4.29 -21.32 1.77
C LEU A 191 -5.18 -21.78 0.61
N LYS A 192 -6.42 -22.14 0.93
CA LYS A 192 -7.52 -22.45 0.01
C LYS A 192 -8.55 -21.33 0.04
N ASN A 193 -9.35 -21.22 -1.02
CA ASN A 193 -10.46 -20.26 -1.12
C ASN A 193 -10.07 -18.78 -0.90
N THR A 194 -8.82 -18.41 -1.21
CA THR A 194 -8.32 -17.03 -1.20
C THR A 194 -9.13 -16.08 -2.08
N ARG A 195 -9.88 -16.62 -3.06
CA ARG A 195 -10.86 -15.90 -3.89
C ARG A 195 -11.88 -15.09 -3.09
N ILE A 196 -12.15 -15.46 -1.84
CA ILE A 196 -13.03 -14.69 -0.93
C ILE A 196 -12.51 -13.26 -0.74
N ILE A 197 -11.19 -13.03 -0.78
CA ILE A 197 -10.60 -11.69 -0.71
C ILE A 197 -11.16 -10.78 -1.82
N LEU A 198 -11.38 -11.32 -3.04
CA LEU A 198 -11.91 -10.55 -4.17
C LEU A 198 -13.38 -10.14 -4.00
N VAL A 199 -14.15 -10.77 -3.09
CA VAL A 199 -15.54 -10.36 -2.79
C VAL A 199 -15.60 -8.94 -2.22
N THR A 200 -14.49 -8.43 -1.70
CA THR A 200 -14.39 -7.02 -1.28
C THR A 200 -14.41 -6.03 -2.45
N LEU A 201 -14.12 -6.45 -3.70
CA LEU A 201 -14.18 -5.58 -4.87
C LEU A 201 -15.63 -5.13 -5.21
N PRO A 202 -16.64 -6.02 -5.30
CA PRO A 202 -18.03 -5.60 -5.43
C PRO A 202 -18.48 -4.63 -4.33
N LEU A 203 -18.07 -4.85 -3.07
CA LEU A 203 -18.37 -3.95 -1.96
C LEU A 203 -17.73 -2.57 -2.16
N LEU A 204 -16.49 -2.53 -2.66
CA LEU A 204 -15.80 -1.29 -3.02
C LEU A 204 -16.52 -0.56 -4.18
N CYS A 205 -16.99 -1.29 -5.19
CA CYS A 205 -17.78 -0.70 -6.28
C CYS A 205 -19.10 -0.11 -5.78
N LEU A 206 -19.80 -0.81 -4.88
CA LEU A 206 -21.01 -0.29 -4.24
C LEU A 206 -20.71 0.97 -3.43
N PHE A 207 -19.65 0.96 -2.62
CA PHE A 207 -19.20 2.13 -1.88
C PHE A 207 -18.90 3.32 -2.81
N TYR A 208 -18.19 3.08 -3.91
CA TYR A 208 -17.94 4.10 -4.93
C TYR A 208 -19.22 4.69 -5.54
N VAL A 209 -20.20 3.86 -5.89
CA VAL A 209 -21.49 4.36 -6.40
C VAL A 209 -22.19 5.22 -5.35
N MET A 210 -22.17 4.79 -4.08
CA MET A 210 -22.76 5.57 -2.98
C MET A 210 -22.07 6.92 -2.80
N THR A 211 -20.74 6.99 -2.87
CA THR A 211 -20.04 8.28 -2.75
C THR A 211 -20.37 9.22 -3.90
N LEU A 212 -20.59 8.72 -5.12
CA LEU A 212 -21.04 9.53 -6.26
C LEU A 212 -22.46 10.06 -6.08
N ILE A 213 -23.41 9.22 -5.62
CA ILE A 213 -24.82 9.62 -5.40
C ILE A 213 -24.90 10.75 -4.36
N ILE A 214 -24.11 10.63 -3.29
CA ILE A 214 -24.05 11.62 -2.20
C ILE A 214 -23.29 12.88 -2.64
N GLY A 215 -22.49 12.80 -3.71
CA GLY A 215 -21.58 13.88 -4.11
C GLY A 215 -20.36 14.01 -3.20
N TRP A 216 -20.02 12.95 -2.45
CA TRP A 216 -18.91 12.94 -1.50
C TRP A 216 -17.56 12.74 -2.22
N ASN A 217 -16.72 13.78 -2.23
CA ASN A 217 -15.36 13.74 -2.75
C ASN A 217 -14.37 13.25 -1.68
N LEU A 218 -13.91 12.00 -1.82
CA LEU A 218 -13.02 11.35 -0.86
C LEU A 218 -11.65 12.04 -0.77
N SER A 219 -11.13 12.53 -1.90
CA SER A 219 -9.82 13.19 -1.96
C SER A 219 -9.81 14.50 -1.19
N VAL A 220 -10.90 15.27 -1.27
CA VAL A 220 -11.07 16.51 -0.49
C VAL A 220 -11.16 16.21 1.00
N SER A 221 -11.92 15.19 1.41
CA SER A 221 -11.98 14.78 2.81
C SER A 221 -10.63 14.31 3.36
N LEU A 222 -9.84 13.58 2.56
CA LEU A 222 -8.48 13.21 2.94
C LEU A 222 -7.59 14.45 3.16
N MET A 223 -7.70 15.46 2.28
CA MET A 223 -6.90 16.69 2.43
C MET A 223 -7.27 17.47 3.68
N TYR A 224 -8.56 17.57 3.99
CA TYR A 224 -9.01 18.18 5.24
C TYR A 224 -8.50 17.42 6.47
N TYR A 225 -8.55 16.08 6.44
CA TYR A 225 -8.02 15.25 7.51
C TYR A 225 -6.52 15.50 7.74
N TYR A 226 -5.73 15.52 6.68
CA TYR A 226 -4.29 15.77 6.77
C TYR A 226 -3.95 17.18 7.22
N HIS A 227 -4.66 18.19 6.72
CA HIS A 227 -4.46 19.57 7.17
C HIS A 227 -4.75 19.71 8.68
N TYR A 228 -5.85 19.13 9.17
CA TYR A 228 -6.22 19.20 10.59
C TYR A 228 -5.22 18.51 11.53
N ARG A 229 -4.52 17.47 11.07
CA ARG A 229 -3.54 16.76 11.91
C ARG A 229 -2.25 17.52 12.14
N VAL A 230 -1.96 18.51 11.29
CA VAL A 230 -0.68 19.20 11.25
C VAL A 230 -0.82 20.66 11.73
N LEU A 231 -2.04 21.16 11.87
CA LEU A 231 -2.38 22.40 12.59
C LEU A 231 -2.14 22.25 14.09
#